data_AF-A0A832UE93-F1
#
_entry.id   AF-A0A832UE93-F1
#
_cell.length_a   1.000
_cell.length_b   1.000
_cell.length_c   1.000
_cell.angle_alpha   90.00
_cell.angle_beta   90.00
_cell.angle_gamma   90.00
#
_symmetry.space_group_name_H-M   'P 1'
#
loop_
_entity.id
_entity.type
_entity.pdbx_description
1 polymer ?
#
loop_
_entity_poly.entity_id
_entity_poly.type
_entity_poly.pdbx_seq_one_letter_code
_entity_poly.pdbx_strand_id
1 'polypeptide(L)'
;MAIDTKRYKNKVEHQNPNINLVPLLDVIFTIMIFLLVMLSQHPLDTIPDEYSADQISAKPTSATGDSEYYLLPLNGLKKVTVNGVDHSSDIRSGSIAVHTRVMDEGQIMMDSSTGSITITAPDDLVDIAVKPPVM
;
A
#
# COMPACT_ATOMS: atom_id res chain seq x y z
N MET A 1 -66.71 7.80 -4.91
CA MET A 1 -66.01 6.95 -3.92
C MET A 1 -64.75 7.70 -3.51
N ALA A 2 -64.77 8.39 -2.37
CA ALA A 2 -63.63 9.18 -1.92
C ALA A 2 -62.70 8.27 -1.10
N ILE A 3 -61.45 8.14 -1.52
CA ILE A 3 -60.44 7.38 -0.77
C ILE A 3 -60.12 8.16 0.50
N ASP A 4 -60.38 7.53 1.65
CA ASP A 4 -60.10 8.09 2.97
C ASP A 4 -58.61 7.91 3.30
N THR A 5 -57.81 8.89 2.90
CA THR A 5 -56.36 8.93 3.06
C THR A 5 -55.91 9.02 4.53
N LYS A 6 -56.79 9.45 5.45
CA LYS A 6 -56.48 9.58 6.89
C LYS A 6 -56.37 8.22 7.58
N ARG A 7 -57.24 7.26 7.22
CA ARG A 7 -57.15 5.87 7.71
C ARG A 7 -55.90 5.14 7.22
N TYR A 8 -55.46 5.42 6.00
CA TYR A 8 -54.27 4.79 5.43
C TYR A 8 -52.99 5.31 6.11
N LYS A 9 -52.89 6.62 6.35
CA LYS A 9 -51.74 7.22 7.04
C LYS A 9 -51.55 6.66 8.46
N ASN A 10 -52.63 6.58 9.24
CA ASN A 10 -52.57 6.04 10.60
C ASN A 10 -52.19 4.55 10.67
N LYS A 11 -52.46 3.77 9.61
CA LYS A 11 -52.11 2.33 9.58
C LYS A 11 -50.62 2.09 9.32
N VAL A 12 -49.97 3.00 8.59
CA VAL A 12 -48.53 2.92 8.28
C VAL A 12 -47.70 3.50 9.43
N GLU A 13 -48.18 4.55 10.09
CA GLU A 13 -47.48 5.23 11.19
C GLU A 13 -47.34 4.37 12.46
N HIS A 14 -48.22 3.36 12.64
CA HIS A 14 -48.15 2.42 13.76
C HIS A 14 -47.47 1.08 13.43
N GLN A 15 -47.02 0.88 12.18
CA GLN A 15 -46.17 -0.26 11.84
C GLN A 15 -44.73 0.10 12.15
N ASN A 16 -44.32 -0.04 13.41
CA ASN A 16 -42.91 -0.18 13.74
C ASN A 16 -42.47 -1.57 13.26
N PRO A 17 -41.68 -1.72 12.19
CA PRO A 17 -41.21 -3.02 11.79
C PRO A 17 -40.27 -3.54 12.88
N ASN A 18 -40.67 -4.62 13.56
CA ASN A 18 -39.76 -5.38 14.41
C ASN A 18 -38.83 -6.15 13.48
N ILE A 19 -37.70 -5.54 13.13
CA ILE A 19 -36.64 -6.19 12.36
C ILE A 19 -35.91 -7.12 13.32
N ASN A 20 -35.87 -8.42 12.99
CA ASN A 20 -35.06 -9.36 13.75
C ASN A 20 -33.58 -9.03 13.50
N LEU A 21 -32.92 -8.50 14.53
CA LEU A 21 -31.50 -8.10 14.45
C LEU A 21 -30.55 -9.31 14.42
N VAL A 22 -30.97 -10.46 14.95
CA VAL A 22 -30.11 -11.66 15.04
C VAL A 22 -29.73 -12.20 13.65
N PRO A 23 -30.66 -12.46 12.71
CA PRO A 23 -30.29 -12.87 11.35
C PRO A 23 -29.56 -11.77 10.56
N LEU A 24 -29.87 -10.50 10.82
CA LEU A 24 -29.27 -9.38 10.12
C LEU A 24 -27.78 -9.22 10.51
N LEU A 25 -27.46 -9.39 11.79
CA LEU A 25 -26.09 -9.38 12.29
C LEU A 25 -25.24 -10.47 11.64
N ASP A 26 -25.80 -11.68 11.48
CA ASP A 26 -25.10 -12.81 10.87
C ASP A 26 -24.73 -12.55 9.40
N VAL A 27 -25.66 -11.94 8.63
CA VAL A 27 -25.40 -11.55 7.24
C VAL A 27 -24.31 -10.48 7.16
N ILE A 28 -24.35 -9.46 8.03
CA ILE A 28 -23.34 -8.41 8.06
C ILE A 28 -21.96 -8.98 8.42
N PHE A 29 -21.91 -9.84 9.43
CA PHE A 29 -20.67 -10.47 9.88
C PHE A 29 -20.05 -11.35 8.80
N THR A 30 -20.87 -12.12 8.09
CA THR A 30 -20.45 -12.94 6.95
C THR A 30 -19.83 -12.09 5.83
N ILE A 31 -20.46 -10.96 5.49
CA ILE A 31 -19.93 -10.04 4.48
C ILE A 31 -18.60 -9.40 4.94
N MET A 32 -18.50 -9.01 6.20
CA MET A 32 -17.28 -8.43 6.79
C MET A 32 -16.09 -9.39 6.70
N ILE A 33 -16.28 -10.65 7.08
CA ILE A 33 -15.23 -11.67 7.00
C ILE A 33 -14.85 -11.92 5.54
N PHE A 34 -15.84 -12.05 4.65
CA PHE A 34 -15.59 -12.26 3.23
C PHE A 34 -14.74 -11.14 2.63
N LEU A 35 -15.09 -9.88 2.94
CA LEU A 35 -14.32 -8.72 2.49
C LEU A 35 -12.90 -8.70 3.07
N LEU A 36 -12.73 -9.02 4.36
CA LEU A 36 -11.40 -9.07 4.98
C LEU A 36 -10.51 -10.11 4.30
N VAL A 37 -11.05 -11.30 4.03
CA VAL A 37 -10.30 -12.37 3.34
C VAL A 37 -9.97 -11.97 1.91
N MET A 38 -10.94 -11.41 1.18
CA MET A 38 -10.73 -10.94 -0.20
C MET A 38 -9.68 -9.81 -0.27
N LEU A 39 -9.72 -8.83 0.63
CA LEU A 39 -8.73 -7.74 0.71
C LEU A 39 -7.34 -8.24 1.11
N SER A 40 -7.24 -9.32 1.87
CA SER A 40 -5.96 -9.93 2.24
C SER A 40 -5.32 -10.69 1.07
N GLN A 41 -6.13 -11.21 0.14
CA GLN A 41 -5.67 -11.98 -1.03
C GLN A 41 -5.45 -11.11 -2.27
N HIS A 42 -6.20 -10.02 -2.39
CA HIS A 42 -6.10 -9.03 -3.46
C HIS A 42 -6.04 -7.64 -2.83
N PRO A 43 -4.84 -7.13 -2.49
CA PRO A 43 -4.71 -5.71 -2.18
C PRO A 43 -5.22 -4.94 -3.40
N LEU A 44 -6.25 -4.12 -3.21
CA LEU A 44 -6.69 -3.22 -4.27
C LEU A 44 -5.51 -2.29 -4.59
N ASP A 45 -4.95 -2.39 -5.80
CA ASP A 45 -4.01 -1.43 -6.38
C ASP A 45 -4.65 -0.04 -6.66
N THR A 46 -5.79 0.28 -6.04
CA THR A 46 -6.34 1.63 -6.04
C THR A 46 -5.74 2.39 -4.87
N ILE A 47 -4.69 3.12 -5.18
CA ILE A 47 -4.15 4.24 -4.41
C ILE A 47 -5.21 5.36 -4.41
N PRO A 48 -5.75 5.77 -3.25
CA PRO A 48 -5.91 7.17 -2.96
C PRO A 48 -4.78 7.58 -2.01
N ASP A 49 -4.12 8.67 -2.37
CA ASP A 49 -3.04 9.33 -1.63
C ASP A 49 -3.36 9.49 -0.14
N GLU A 50 -2.90 8.57 0.70
CA GLU A 50 -2.78 8.78 2.14
C GLU A 50 -1.73 7.80 2.69
N TYR A 51 -0.46 8.21 2.58
CA TYR A 51 0.67 7.52 3.21
C TYR A 51 0.48 7.56 4.74
N SER A 52 -0.12 6.50 5.28
CA SER A 52 -0.15 6.27 6.72
C SER A 52 1.26 6.00 7.23
N ALA A 53 1.64 6.67 8.31
CA ALA A 53 2.97 6.65 8.94
C ALA A 53 3.43 5.28 9.48
N ASP A 54 2.67 4.21 9.21
CA ASP A 54 2.95 2.84 9.64
C ASP A 54 3.59 1.97 8.52
N GLN A 55 3.83 2.55 7.34
CA GLN A 55 4.60 1.93 6.25
C GLN A 55 6.10 2.26 6.29
N ILE A 56 6.66 2.50 7.49
CA ILE A 56 8.11 2.41 7.70
C ILE A 56 8.47 0.93 7.92
N SER A 57 8.09 0.09 6.96
CA SER A 57 8.55 -1.29 6.89
C SER A 57 8.90 -1.55 5.45
N ALA A 58 10.20 -1.60 5.18
CA ALA A 58 10.78 -2.10 3.95
C ALA A 58 10.48 -3.59 3.81
N LYS A 59 9.20 -3.97 3.69
CA LYS A 59 8.81 -5.35 3.48
C LYS A 59 8.94 -5.63 1.98
N PRO A 60 9.90 -6.50 1.57
CA PRO A 60 10.15 -6.77 0.17
C PRO A 60 8.94 -7.48 -0.45
N THR A 61 8.41 -6.91 -1.54
CA THR A 61 7.44 -7.60 -2.39
C THR A 61 8.18 -8.72 -3.13
N SER A 62 8.03 -9.94 -2.61
CA SER A 62 8.63 -11.14 -3.18
C SER A 62 7.89 -11.54 -4.46
N ALA A 63 8.28 -10.96 -5.60
CA ALA A 63 8.01 -11.58 -6.89
C ALA A 63 9.06 -12.68 -7.11
N THR A 64 8.59 -13.91 -7.22
CA THR A 64 9.39 -15.13 -7.33
C THR A 64 10.10 -15.14 -8.68
N GLY A 65 11.33 -14.64 -8.69
CA GLY A 65 12.31 -14.70 -9.76
C GLY A 65 13.67 -14.39 -9.14
N ASP A 66 14.75 -14.75 -9.82
CA ASP A 66 16.14 -14.44 -9.44
C ASP A 66 16.39 -12.92 -9.53
N SER A 67 15.57 -12.12 -8.85
CA SER A 67 15.61 -10.68 -8.89
C SER A 67 16.73 -10.25 -7.98
N GLU A 68 17.91 -10.10 -8.56
CA GLU A 68 19.10 -9.53 -7.91
C GLU A 68 18.86 -8.11 -7.38
N TYR A 69 17.69 -7.52 -7.61
CA TYR A 69 17.35 -6.16 -7.23
C TYR A 69 15.94 -6.06 -6.60
N TYR A 70 15.84 -5.26 -5.54
CA TYR A 70 14.59 -4.88 -4.88
C TYR A 70 14.22 -3.44 -5.21
N LEU A 71 12.93 -3.21 -5.45
CA LEU A 71 12.41 -1.86 -5.61
C LEU A 71 12.35 -1.16 -4.25
N LEU A 72 13.01 -0.01 -4.13
CA LEU A 72 13.01 0.82 -2.94
C LEU A 72 12.24 2.12 -3.20
N PRO A 73 10.97 2.21 -2.78
CA PRO A 73 10.19 3.43 -2.90
C PRO A 73 10.55 4.42 -1.78
N LEU A 74 10.60 5.71 -2.11
CA LEU A 74 10.60 6.77 -1.11
C LEU A 74 9.71 7.90 -1.60
N ASN A 75 8.75 8.32 -0.77
CA ASN A 75 7.85 9.40 -1.13
C ASN A 75 8.66 10.68 -1.37
N GLY A 76 8.51 11.28 -2.56
CA GLY A 76 9.29 12.44 -2.96
C GLY A 76 10.78 12.16 -3.16
N LEU A 77 11.17 10.93 -3.52
CA LEU A 77 12.55 10.58 -3.85
C LEU A 77 13.10 11.50 -4.95
N LYS A 78 14.13 12.27 -4.60
CA LYS A 78 14.81 13.23 -5.46
C LYS A 78 16.28 12.91 -5.63
N LYS A 79 16.90 12.30 -4.62
CA LYS A 79 18.33 12.06 -4.60
C LYS A 79 18.67 10.65 -4.15
N VAL A 80 19.57 9.99 -4.88
CA VAL A 80 20.17 8.73 -4.45
C VAL A 80 21.67 8.85 -4.58
N THR A 81 22.42 8.52 -3.52
CA THR A 81 23.88 8.47 -3.55
C THR A 81 24.38 7.10 -3.11
N VAL A 82 25.31 6.51 -3.87
CA VAL A 82 25.99 5.25 -3.54
C VAL A 82 27.46 5.55 -3.30
N ASN A 83 27.97 5.29 -2.10
CA ASN A 83 29.37 5.53 -1.72
C ASN A 83 29.85 6.96 -2.06
N GLY A 84 28.94 7.95 -2.01
CA GLY A 84 29.21 9.35 -2.33
C GLY A 84 29.02 9.74 -3.81
N VAL A 85 28.77 8.79 -4.70
CA VAL A 85 28.45 9.01 -6.13
C VAL A 85 26.96 9.21 -6.31
N ASP A 86 26.56 10.18 -7.14
CA ASP A 86 25.15 10.49 -7.40
C ASP A 86 24.53 9.57 -8.46
N HIS A 87 23.41 8.93 -8.11
CA HIS A 87 22.61 8.04 -8.95
C HIS A 87 21.17 8.54 -9.12
N SER A 88 20.94 9.83 -8.89
CA SER A 88 19.60 10.44 -9.01
C SER A 88 19.01 10.32 -10.42
N SER A 89 19.85 10.17 -11.46
CA SER A 89 19.41 9.93 -12.84
C SER A 89 18.67 8.61 -13.04
N ASP A 90 18.87 7.64 -12.14
CA ASP A 90 18.31 6.29 -12.24
C ASP A 90 16.94 6.18 -11.55
N ILE A 91 16.50 7.23 -10.85
CA ILE A 91 15.20 7.29 -10.21
C ILE A 91 14.09 7.26 -11.27
N ARG A 92 13.12 6.36 -11.13
CA ARG A 92 11.90 6.31 -11.95
C ARG A 92 10.68 6.19 -11.05
N SER A 93 9.67 7.01 -11.31
CA SER A 93 8.39 6.98 -10.57
C SER A 93 8.56 7.04 -9.03
N GLY A 94 9.53 7.82 -8.54
CA GLY A 94 9.80 7.95 -7.10
C GLY A 94 10.44 6.72 -6.44
N SER A 95 11.01 5.82 -7.23
CA SER A 95 11.65 4.59 -6.75
C SER A 95 12.99 4.35 -7.44
N ILE A 96 13.84 3.53 -6.81
CA ILE A 96 15.07 3.02 -7.41
C ILE A 96 15.19 1.52 -7.11
N ALA A 97 15.79 0.74 -8.01
CA ALA A 97 16.05 -0.67 -7.76
C ALA A 97 17.45 -0.83 -7.12
N VAL A 98 17.53 -1.51 -5.99
CA VAL A 98 18.75 -1.70 -5.18
C VAL A 98 19.12 -3.19 -5.15
N HIS A 99 20.40 -3.50 -5.33
CA HIS A 99 20.87 -4.87 -5.37
C HIS A 99 20.63 -5.61 -4.03
N THR A 100 20.25 -6.88 -4.06
CA THR A 100 19.92 -7.72 -2.89
C THR A 100 21.08 -7.76 -1.89
N ARG A 101 22.30 -8.07 -2.36
CA ARG A 101 23.50 -8.04 -1.51
C ARG A 101 23.79 -6.67 -0.88
N VAL A 102 23.37 -5.56 -1.48
CA VAL A 102 23.52 -4.23 -0.86
C VAL A 102 22.53 -4.04 0.28
N MET A 103 21.36 -4.68 0.22
CA MET A 103 20.42 -4.74 1.34
C MET A 103 20.95 -5.59 2.49
N ASP A 104 21.67 -6.67 2.18
CA ASP A 104 22.15 -7.63 3.18
C ASP A 104 23.49 -7.22 3.81
N GLU A 105 24.45 -6.79 3.01
CA GLU A 105 25.84 -6.51 3.41
C GLU A 105 26.14 -5.00 3.50
N GLY A 106 25.32 -4.17 2.86
CA GLY A 106 25.49 -2.72 2.82
C GLY A 106 24.75 -1.99 3.95
N GLN A 107 24.71 -0.66 3.83
CA GLN A 107 23.90 0.21 4.68
C GLN A 107 23.06 1.13 3.82
N ILE A 108 21.79 1.32 4.19
CA ILE A 108 20.87 2.20 3.49
C ILE A 108 20.26 3.16 4.51
N MET A 109 20.49 4.45 4.29
CA MET A 109 19.94 5.54 5.09
C MET A 109 18.97 6.34 4.22
N MET A 110 17.72 6.43 4.67
CA MET A 110 16.67 7.19 3.98
C MET A 110 16.33 8.42 4.78
N ASP A 111 16.31 9.57 4.11
CA ASP A 111 15.83 10.83 4.65
C ASP A 111 14.57 11.24 3.90
N SER A 112 13.42 10.95 4.50
CA SER A 112 12.10 11.29 3.96
C SER A 112 11.83 12.79 3.95
N SER A 113 12.50 13.58 4.80
CA SER A 113 12.30 15.03 4.86
C SER A 113 12.91 15.74 3.66
N THR A 114 14.05 15.24 3.17
CA THR A 114 14.73 15.77 1.98
C THR A 114 14.44 14.98 0.71
N GLY A 115 13.89 13.76 0.83
CA GLY A 115 13.68 12.86 -0.30
C GLY A 115 14.99 12.26 -0.81
N SER A 116 15.91 11.91 0.10
CA SER A 116 17.24 11.42 -0.23
C SER A 116 17.48 10.01 0.29
N ILE A 117 18.17 9.18 -0.49
CA ILE A 117 18.67 7.87 -0.06
C ILE A 117 20.19 7.88 -0.18
N THR A 118 20.87 7.52 0.91
CA THR A 118 22.32 7.29 0.94
C THR A 118 22.57 5.81 1.15
N ILE A 119 23.32 5.21 0.23
CA ILE A 119 23.65 3.79 0.19
C ILE A 119 25.16 3.66 0.35
N THR A 120 25.57 2.82 1.29
CA THR A 120 26.95 2.34 1.43
C THR A 120 26.96 0.89 0.98
N ALA A 121 27.40 0.66 -0.26
CA ALA A 121 27.56 -0.66 -0.85
C ALA A 121 28.98 -1.22 -0.60
N PRO A 122 29.13 -2.56 -0.54
CA PRO A 122 30.43 -3.23 -0.62
C PRO A 122 31.21 -2.84 -1.89
N ASP A 123 32.54 -2.85 -1.83
CA ASP A 123 33.42 -2.35 -2.90
C ASP A 123 33.24 -3.11 -4.24
N ASP A 124 32.86 -4.39 -4.20
CA ASP A 124 32.60 -5.22 -5.37
C ASP A 124 31.25 -4.95 -6.04
N LEU A 125 30.37 -4.19 -5.38
CA LEU A 125 29.00 -3.95 -5.81
C LEU A 125 28.69 -2.50 -6.15
N VAL A 126 29.60 -1.55 -5.94
CA VAL A 126 29.34 -0.10 -6.11
C VAL A 126 28.73 0.21 -7.48
N ASP A 127 29.29 -0.35 -8.55
CA ASP A 127 28.85 -0.09 -9.93
C ASP A 127 27.48 -0.68 -10.25
N ILE A 128 27.08 -1.73 -9.53
CA ILE A 128 25.83 -2.47 -9.76
C ILE A 128 24.84 -2.32 -8.60
N ALA A 129 25.15 -1.46 -7.63
CA ALA A 129 24.39 -1.33 -6.38
C ALA A 129 22.97 -0.86 -6.63
N VAL A 130 22.79 -0.02 -7.65
CA VAL A 130 21.49 0.53 -8.03
C VAL A 130 21.29 0.49 -9.53
N LYS A 131 20.03 0.42 -9.95
CA LYS A 131 19.63 0.56 -11.36
C LYS A 131 18.25 1.19 -11.48
N PRO A 132 17.89 1.69 -12.68
CA PRO A 132 16.52 2.11 -12.94
C PRO A 132 15.53 0.95 -12.76
N PRO A 133 14.39 1.18 -12.10
CA PRO A 133 13.29 0.22 -12.06
C PRO A 133 12.90 -0.23 -13.47
N VAL A 134 12.76 -1.55 -13.67
CA VAL A 134 12.22 -2.12 -14.91
C VAL A 134 10.70 -1.92 -14.88
N MET A 135 10.14 -1.28 -15.90
CA MET A 135 8.70 -1.05 -16.04
C MET A 135 7.99 -2.29 -16.59
#